data_AF-A0AAD5P019-F1
#
_entry.id   AF-A0AAD5P019-F1
#
_cell.length_a   1.000
_cell.length_b   1.000
_cell.length_c   1.000
_cell.angle_alpha   90.00
_cell.angle_beta   90.00
_cell.angle_gamma   90.00
#
_symmetry.space_group_name_H-M   'P 1'
#
loop_
_entity.id
_entity.type
_entity.pdbx_description
1 polymer ?
#
loop_
_entity_poly.entity_id
_entity_poly.type
_entity_poly.pdbx_seq_one_letter_code
_entity_poly.pdbx_strand_id
1 'polypeptide(L)'
;MDLDLALRENKPYTPTITSLPEEKSKYAKWLESDCVSRLLIRSKMSNYLHSFVPESKKAKKYFAGIENLVMKFEEDGANLLSKKLFKMKYDGQGNVRLHILEMCSIASRLEDVGRKFDDELFLLLVIESLPQQFDNFKVVARTKDWELDEFISRCAVFETSIQMDDMSGSVGQNERVRCFSCGMDGHHWKNCTKCVSGIKMA
;
A
#
# COMPACT_ATOMS: atom_id res chain seq x y z
N MET A 1 -7.22 -41.96 -10.07
CA MET A 1 -8.21 -41.50 -9.08
C MET A 1 -8.42 -40.02 -9.32
N ASP A 2 -9.67 -39.57 -9.43
CA ASP A 2 -9.99 -38.15 -9.58
C ASP A 2 -10.02 -37.50 -8.18
N LEU A 3 -8.92 -36.87 -7.79
CA LEU A 3 -8.68 -36.47 -6.41
C LEU A 3 -9.47 -35.24 -5.98
N ASP A 4 -9.75 -34.32 -6.90
CA ASP A 4 -10.39 -33.02 -6.63
C ASP A 4 -11.90 -33.02 -6.94
N LEU A 5 -12.48 -34.17 -7.32
CA LEU A 5 -13.90 -34.36 -7.57
C LEU A 5 -14.78 -33.75 -6.46
N ALA A 6 -14.44 -33.98 -5.20
CA ALA A 6 -15.19 -33.48 -4.05
C ALA A 6 -15.05 -31.97 -3.80
N LEU A 7 -14.03 -31.32 -4.38
CA LEU A 7 -13.87 -29.87 -4.36
C LEU A 7 -14.72 -29.22 -5.45
N ARG A 8 -14.73 -29.80 -6.65
CA ARG A 8 -15.50 -29.31 -7.80
C ARG A 8 -17.00 -29.54 -7.66
N GLU A 9 -17.41 -30.77 -7.35
CA GLU A 9 -18.82 -31.17 -7.34
C GLU A 9 -19.47 -31.09 -5.95
N ASN A 10 -20.77 -30.81 -5.92
CA ASN A 10 -21.55 -30.92 -4.69
C ASN A 10 -21.70 -32.37 -4.27
N LYS A 11 -21.83 -32.60 -2.95
CA LYS A 11 -22.02 -33.94 -2.41
C LYS A 11 -23.26 -34.59 -3.05
N PRO A 12 -23.13 -35.75 -3.71
CA PRO A 12 -24.28 -36.49 -4.23
C PRO A 12 -25.17 -36.99 -3.07
N TYR A 13 -26.43 -37.24 -3.37
CA TYR A 13 -27.35 -37.82 -2.39
C TYR A 13 -26.81 -39.12 -1.83
N THR A 14 -27.01 -39.33 -0.53
CA THR A 14 -26.63 -40.58 0.12
C THR A 14 -27.45 -41.71 -0.51
N PRO A 15 -26.81 -42.72 -1.14
CA PRO A 15 -27.53 -43.82 -1.77
C PRO A 15 -28.33 -44.61 -0.74
N THR A 16 -29.50 -45.09 -1.14
CA THR A 16 -30.30 -46.05 -0.37
C THR A 16 -30.03 -47.47 -0.84
N ILE A 17 -30.63 -48.46 -0.18
CA ILE A 17 -30.51 -49.88 -0.56
C ILE A 17 -31.00 -50.09 -2.01
N THR A 18 -32.02 -49.34 -2.43
CA THR A 18 -32.64 -49.40 -3.76
C THR A 18 -31.92 -48.58 -4.84
N SER A 19 -30.91 -47.78 -4.49
CA SER A 19 -30.14 -46.98 -5.47
C SER A 19 -29.42 -47.86 -6.48
N LEU A 20 -29.28 -47.33 -7.70
CA LEU A 20 -28.61 -47.98 -8.81
C LEU A 20 -27.11 -48.18 -8.49
N PRO A 21 -26.46 -49.22 -9.06
CA PRO A 21 -25.02 -49.45 -8.87
C PRO A 21 -24.17 -48.24 -9.25
N GLU A 22 -24.56 -47.51 -10.29
CA GLU A 22 -23.87 -46.31 -10.76
C GLU A 22 -23.92 -45.17 -9.75
N GLU A 23 -25.08 -44.95 -9.09
CA GLU A 23 -25.25 -43.94 -8.04
C GLU A 23 -24.38 -44.27 -6.81
N LYS A 24 -24.37 -45.54 -6.42
CA LYS A 24 -23.51 -46.04 -5.33
C LYS A 24 -22.04 -45.86 -5.66
N SER A 25 -21.63 -46.16 -6.89
CA SER A 25 -20.25 -45.95 -7.37
C SER A 25 -19.86 -44.47 -7.37
N LYS A 26 -20.75 -43.59 -7.85
CA LYS A 26 -20.52 -42.13 -7.84
C LYS A 26 -20.35 -41.60 -6.43
N TYR A 27 -21.20 -42.01 -5.49
CA TYR A 27 -21.09 -41.63 -4.09
C TYR A 27 -19.78 -42.10 -3.45
N ALA A 28 -19.37 -43.35 -3.71
CA ALA A 28 -18.13 -43.92 -3.18
C ALA A 28 -16.90 -43.15 -3.70
N LYS A 29 -16.82 -42.88 -5.01
CA LYS A 29 -15.75 -42.08 -5.62
C LYS A 29 -15.69 -40.65 -5.03
N TRP A 30 -16.84 -40.02 -4.81
CA TRP A 30 -16.91 -38.71 -4.19
C TRP A 30 -16.40 -38.74 -2.73
N LEU A 31 -16.76 -39.76 -1.95
CA LEU A 31 -16.32 -39.89 -0.56
C LEU A 31 -14.81 -40.14 -0.45
N GLU A 32 -14.26 -40.98 -1.34
CA GLU A 32 -12.82 -41.21 -1.45
C GLU A 32 -12.08 -39.93 -1.79
N SER A 33 -12.55 -39.19 -2.80
CA SER A 33 -12.00 -37.88 -3.16
C SER A 33 -12.08 -36.86 -2.01
N ASP A 34 -13.19 -36.78 -1.27
CA ASP A 34 -13.33 -35.87 -0.11
C ASP A 34 -12.35 -36.22 1.01
N CYS A 35 -12.16 -37.52 1.27
CA CYS A 35 -11.21 -37.98 2.28
C CYS A 35 -9.77 -37.63 1.88
N VAL A 36 -9.37 -37.98 0.65
CA VAL A 36 -7.99 -37.77 0.18
C VAL A 36 -7.69 -36.29 0.01
N SER A 37 -8.59 -35.48 -0.57
CA SER A 37 -8.42 -34.03 -0.68
C SER A 37 -8.19 -33.38 0.68
N ARG A 38 -8.99 -33.73 1.69
CA ARG A 38 -8.85 -33.18 3.04
C ARG A 38 -7.50 -33.55 3.66
N LEU A 39 -7.06 -34.80 3.53
CA LEU A 39 -5.76 -35.23 4.04
C LEU A 39 -4.60 -34.51 3.33
N LEU A 40 -4.68 -34.37 2.00
CA LEU A 40 -3.67 -33.70 1.20
C LEU A 40 -3.55 -32.21 1.57
N ILE A 41 -4.67 -31.47 1.56
CA ILE A 41 -4.69 -30.06 1.94
C ILE A 41 -4.11 -29.89 3.34
N ARG A 42 -4.55 -30.71 4.30
CA ARG A 42 -4.04 -30.61 5.67
C ARG A 42 -2.56 -30.94 5.79
N SER A 43 -2.07 -31.96 5.08
CA SER A 43 -0.67 -32.36 5.12
C SER A 43 0.29 -31.32 4.54
N LYS A 44 -0.18 -30.51 3.59
CA LYS A 44 0.63 -29.48 2.92
C LYS A 44 0.59 -28.13 3.62
N MET A 45 -0.42 -27.90 4.43
CA MET A 45 -0.59 -26.65 5.16
C MET A 45 0.18 -26.67 6.48
N SER A 46 0.80 -25.54 6.84
CA SER A 46 1.56 -25.43 8.09
C SER A 46 0.66 -25.53 9.32
N ASN A 47 1.17 -26.13 10.40
CA ASN A 47 0.43 -26.29 11.66
C ASN A 47 -0.02 -24.95 12.26
N TYR A 48 0.71 -23.87 11.99
CA TYR A 48 0.32 -22.53 12.41
C TYR A 48 -0.97 -22.08 11.71
N LEU A 49 -1.02 -22.18 10.38
CA LEU A 49 -2.21 -21.80 9.59
C LEU A 49 -3.42 -22.67 9.96
N HIS A 50 -3.18 -23.95 10.29
CA HIS A 50 -4.23 -24.87 10.75
C HIS A 50 -5.07 -24.33 11.87
N SER A 51 -4.45 -23.67 12.86
CA SER A 51 -5.19 -23.15 14.01
C SER A 51 -6.17 -22.01 13.68
N PHE A 52 -6.06 -21.37 12.51
CA PHE A 52 -6.94 -20.28 12.10
C PHE A 52 -8.11 -20.75 11.23
N VAL A 53 -8.07 -21.98 10.72
CA VAL A 53 -9.14 -22.53 9.87
C VAL A 53 -10.10 -23.35 10.72
N PRO A 54 -11.42 -23.07 10.70
CA PRO A 54 -12.40 -23.87 11.41
C PRO A 54 -12.35 -25.35 10.99
N GLU A 55 -12.37 -26.25 11.96
CA GLU A 55 -12.39 -27.69 11.69
C GLU A 55 -13.62 -28.07 10.85
N SER A 56 -13.37 -28.85 9.78
CA SER A 56 -14.42 -29.29 8.86
C SER A 56 -14.20 -30.73 8.43
N LYS A 57 -15.29 -31.50 8.50
CA LYS A 57 -15.31 -32.90 8.04
C LYS A 57 -15.39 -33.04 6.52
N LYS A 58 -15.61 -31.95 5.77
CA LYS A 58 -15.70 -31.93 4.31
C LYS A 58 -14.54 -31.13 3.72
N ALA A 59 -13.88 -31.67 2.69
CA ALA A 59 -12.75 -31.04 2.02
C ALA A 59 -13.13 -29.67 1.43
N LYS A 60 -14.25 -29.57 0.72
CA LYS A 60 -14.72 -28.32 0.10
C LYS A 60 -14.93 -27.19 1.12
N LYS A 61 -15.55 -27.51 2.26
CA LYS A 61 -15.75 -26.54 3.35
C LYS A 61 -14.44 -26.14 4.02
N TYR A 62 -13.52 -27.09 4.17
CA TYR A 62 -12.21 -26.81 4.74
C TYR A 62 -11.38 -25.90 3.84
N PHE A 63 -11.39 -26.18 2.53
CA PHE A 63 -10.74 -25.36 1.51
C PHE A 63 -11.30 -23.94 1.46
N ALA A 64 -12.63 -23.77 1.49
CA ALA A 64 -13.26 -22.44 1.60
C ALA A 64 -12.85 -21.69 2.88
N GLY A 65 -12.57 -22.40 3.98
CA GLY A 65 -12.02 -21.80 5.20
C GLY A 65 -10.61 -21.25 5.00
N ILE A 66 -9.78 -21.91 4.19
CA ILE A 66 -8.45 -21.43 3.81
C ILE A 66 -8.54 -20.21 2.91
N GLU A 67 -9.42 -20.22 1.90
CA GLU A 67 -9.66 -19.07 1.02
C GLU A 67 -10.04 -17.84 1.85
N ASN A 68 -10.97 -17.99 2.80
CA ASN A 68 -11.35 -16.92 3.72
C ASN A 68 -10.20 -16.42 4.60
N LEU A 69 -9.33 -17.33 5.05
CA LEU A 69 -8.16 -16.95 5.84
C LEU A 69 -7.17 -16.13 5.02
N VAL A 70 -6.91 -16.53 3.77
CA VAL A 70 -6.02 -15.80 2.85
C VAL A 70 -6.56 -14.41 2.59
N MET A 71 -7.84 -14.29 2.23
CA MET A 71 -8.49 -12.99 2.02
C MET A 71 -8.38 -12.09 3.26
N LYS A 72 -8.57 -12.67 4.45
CA LYS A 72 -8.44 -11.93 5.71
C LYS A 72 -7.00 -11.43 5.94
N PHE A 73 -5.98 -12.25 5.67
CA PHE A 73 -4.59 -11.82 5.81
C PHE A 73 -4.20 -10.74 4.80
N GLU A 74 -4.69 -10.84 3.56
CA GLU A 74 -4.52 -9.78 2.56
C GLU A 74 -5.17 -8.49 3.03
N GLU A 75 -6.40 -8.55 3.56
CA GLU A 75 -7.10 -7.39 4.12
C GLU A 75 -6.36 -6.79 5.31
N ASP A 76 -5.96 -7.61 6.29
CA ASP A 76 -5.23 -7.18 7.49
C ASP A 76 -3.87 -6.57 7.10
N GLY A 77 -3.16 -7.17 6.14
CA GLY A 77 -1.90 -6.67 5.60
C GLY A 77 -2.06 -5.34 4.87
N ALA A 78 -3.09 -5.21 4.04
CA ALA A 78 -3.42 -3.95 3.37
C ALA A 78 -3.79 -2.86 4.39
N ASN A 79 -4.58 -3.20 5.42
CA ASN A 79 -4.92 -2.27 6.49
C ASN A 79 -3.69 -1.82 7.29
N LEU A 80 -2.72 -2.71 7.53
CA LEU A 80 -1.46 -2.37 8.18
C LEU A 80 -0.61 -1.43 7.31
N LEU A 81 -0.50 -1.69 6.02
CA LEU A 81 0.22 -0.83 5.07
C LEU A 81 -0.43 0.55 4.96
N SER A 82 -1.75 0.63 4.85
CA SER A 82 -2.48 1.91 4.87
C SER A 82 -2.21 2.68 6.16
N LYS A 83 -2.28 2.01 7.32
CA LYS A 83 -1.95 2.64 8.62
C LYS A 83 -0.51 3.12 8.67
N LYS A 84 0.45 2.37 8.12
CA LYS A 84 1.84 2.79 8.02
C LYS A 84 1.92 4.06 7.16
N LEU A 85 1.36 4.03 5.95
CA LEU A 85 1.39 5.14 5.00
C LEU A 85 0.83 6.43 5.60
N PHE A 86 -0.37 6.39 6.22
CA PHE A 86 -0.99 7.57 6.82
C PHE A 86 -0.23 8.14 8.02
N LYS A 87 0.61 7.33 8.67
CA LYS A 87 1.42 7.73 9.83
C LYS A 87 2.83 8.14 9.45
N MET A 88 3.27 7.91 8.22
CA MET A 88 4.61 8.30 7.79
C MET A 88 4.76 9.81 7.88
N LYS A 89 5.83 10.24 8.55
CA LYS A 89 6.27 11.61 8.67
C LYS A 89 7.76 11.67 8.40
N TYR A 90 8.17 12.65 7.62
CA TYR A 90 9.58 12.97 7.46
C TYR A 90 10.00 13.84 8.65
N ASP A 91 11.09 13.47 9.32
CA ASP A 91 11.59 14.18 10.50
C ASP A 91 12.46 15.40 10.14
N GLY A 92 12.72 15.60 8.84
CA GLY A 92 13.52 16.70 8.35
C GLY A 92 15.01 16.39 8.29
N GLN A 93 15.41 15.17 8.66
CA GLN A 93 16.79 14.71 8.65
C GLN A 93 16.97 13.58 7.63
N GLY A 94 18.07 13.64 6.88
CA GLY A 94 18.38 12.65 5.86
C GLY A 94 18.01 13.11 4.45
N ASN A 95 17.24 12.29 3.73
CA ASN A 95 16.96 12.49 2.31
C ASN A 95 15.46 12.38 2.05
N VAL A 96 14.83 13.51 1.74
CA VAL A 96 13.38 13.58 1.50
C VAL A 96 12.96 12.73 0.30
N ARG A 97 13.81 12.53 -0.71
CA ARG A 97 13.49 11.66 -1.85
C ARG A 97 13.32 10.21 -1.42
N LEU A 98 14.20 9.72 -0.54
CA LEU A 98 14.10 8.34 -0.04
C LEU A 98 12.82 8.13 0.76
N HIS A 99 12.44 9.11 1.60
CA HIS A 99 11.18 9.09 2.32
C HIS A 99 9.97 9.00 1.36
N ILE A 100 9.92 9.85 0.33
CA ILE A 100 8.82 9.85 -0.64
C ILE A 100 8.80 8.53 -1.45
N LEU A 101 9.96 8.00 -1.84
CA LEU A 101 10.06 6.71 -2.54
C LEU A 101 9.58 5.55 -1.68
N GLU A 102 9.81 5.56 -0.36
CA GLU A 102 9.24 4.56 0.54
C GLU A 102 7.71 4.67 0.59
N MET A 103 7.15 5.89 0.61
CA MET A 103 5.70 6.10 0.52
C MET A 103 5.15 5.56 -0.81
N CYS A 104 5.83 5.80 -1.93
CA CYS A 104 5.45 5.28 -3.26
C CYS A 104 5.48 3.75 -3.28
N SER A 105 6.51 3.14 -2.69
CA SER A 105 6.62 1.68 -2.58
C SER A 105 5.45 1.08 -1.79
N ILE A 106 5.01 1.73 -0.70
CA ILE A 106 3.85 1.27 0.05
C ILE A 106 2.55 1.45 -0.75
N ALA A 107 2.39 2.57 -1.45
CA ALA A 107 1.22 2.81 -2.31
C ALA A 107 1.12 1.79 -3.44
N SER A 108 2.24 1.46 -4.11
CA SER A 108 2.29 0.43 -5.15
C SER A 108 1.90 -0.95 -4.61
N ARG A 109 2.38 -1.33 -3.42
CA ARG A 109 1.97 -2.59 -2.77
C ARG A 109 0.49 -2.63 -2.39
N LEU A 110 -0.11 -1.46 -2.11
CA LEU A 110 -1.55 -1.34 -1.88
C LEU A 110 -2.34 -1.46 -3.18
N GLU A 111 -1.81 -0.93 -4.29
CA GLU A 111 -2.38 -1.10 -5.63
C GLU A 111 -2.39 -2.58 -6.07
N ASP A 112 -1.32 -3.34 -5.78
CA ASP A 112 -1.23 -4.78 -6.07
C ASP A 112 -2.37 -5.60 -5.43
N VAL A 113 -2.92 -5.12 -4.31
CA VAL A 113 -4.06 -5.74 -3.60
C VAL A 113 -5.39 -5.01 -3.86
N GLY A 114 -5.45 -4.22 -4.94
CA GLY A 114 -6.66 -3.54 -5.41
C GLY A 114 -7.04 -2.27 -4.64
N ARG A 115 -6.13 -1.71 -3.82
CA ARG A 115 -6.33 -0.46 -3.06
C ARG A 115 -5.51 0.69 -3.65
N LYS A 116 -5.86 1.07 -4.88
CA LYS A 116 -5.24 2.21 -5.56
C LYS A 116 -5.62 3.53 -4.88
N PHE A 117 -4.63 4.39 -4.69
CA PHE A 117 -4.87 5.78 -4.30
C PHE A 117 -5.10 6.62 -5.55
N ASP A 118 -5.98 7.61 -5.43
CA ASP A 118 -6.04 8.70 -6.38
C ASP A 118 -4.74 9.52 -6.32
N ASP A 119 -4.25 9.97 -7.48
CA ASP A 119 -2.96 10.64 -7.59
C ASP A 119 -2.93 11.96 -6.81
N GLU A 120 -4.03 12.72 -6.80
CA GLU A 120 -4.17 13.96 -6.05
C GLU A 120 -4.19 13.69 -4.54
N LEU A 121 -4.95 12.68 -4.11
CA LEU A 121 -4.97 12.25 -2.70
C LEU A 121 -3.60 11.76 -2.22
N PHE A 122 -2.87 11.02 -3.06
CA PHE A 122 -1.55 10.53 -2.72
C PHE A 122 -0.54 11.69 -2.62
N LEU A 123 -0.57 12.63 -3.57
CA LEU A 123 0.27 13.82 -3.52
C LEU A 123 0.01 14.65 -2.25
N LEU A 124 -1.26 14.85 -1.89
CA LEU A 124 -1.63 15.52 -0.64
C LEU A 124 -1.08 14.78 0.58
N LEU A 125 -1.14 13.45 0.61
CA LEU A 125 -0.59 12.65 1.70
C LEU A 125 0.94 12.81 1.82
N VAL A 126 1.64 12.85 0.70
CA VAL A 126 3.08 13.12 0.66
C VAL A 126 3.37 14.53 1.20
N ILE A 127 2.62 15.54 0.78
CA ILE A 127 2.73 16.93 1.28
C ILE A 127 2.53 16.97 2.80
N GLU A 128 1.49 16.31 3.33
CA GLU A 128 1.21 16.25 4.76
C GLU A 128 2.25 15.47 5.56
N SER A 129 3.05 14.62 4.92
CA SER A 129 4.14 13.90 5.58
C SER A 129 5.34 14.80 5.90
N LEU A 130 5.46 15.96 5.23
CA LEU A 130 6.63 16.84 5.38
C LEU A 130 6.55 17.70 6.65
N PRO A 131 7.69 17.93 7.34
CA PRO A 131 7.74 18.65 8.60
C PRO A 131 7.48 20.16 8.42
N GLN A 132 7.40 20.87 9.55
CA GLN A 132 7.04 22.30 9.58
C GLN A 132 8.03 23.19 8.79
N GLN A 133 9.31 22.83 8.74
CA GLN A 133 10.31 23.53 7.92
C GLN A 133 9.94 23.59 6.42
N PHE A 134 9.03 22.74 5.94
CA PHE A 134 8.49 22.75 4.59
C PHE A 134 7.18 23.55 4.43
N ASP A 135 6.65 24.23 5.45
CA ASP A 135 5.34 24.89 5.38
C ASP A 135 5.15 25.80 4.16
N ASN A 136 6.13 26.66 3.87
CA ASN A 136 6.09 27.53 2.69
C ASN A 136 6.08 26.74 1.37
N PHE A 137 6.82 25.63 1.32
CA PHE A 137 6.83 24.74 0.16
C PHE A 137 5.49 24.01 0.01
N LYS A 138 4.92 23.51 1.13
CA LYS A 138 3.62 22.82 1.16
C LYS A 138 2.49 23.72 0.63
N VAL A 139 2.46 25.00 1.03
CA VAL A 139 1.47 25.96 0.51
C VAL A 139 1.56 26.07 -1.01
N VAL A 140 2.77 26.20 -1.55
CA VAL A 140 2.96 26.30 -3.02
C VAL A 140 2.57 24.99 -3.70
N ALA A 141 3.01 23.84 -3.17
CA ALA A 141 2.70 22.53 -3.73
C ALA A 141 1.20 22.25 -3.81
N ARG A 142 0.39 22.70 -2.84
CA ARG A 142 -1.08 22.54 -2.88
C ARG A 142 -1.78 23.43 -3.90
N THR A 143 -1.12 24.45 -4.41
CA THR A 143 -1.69 25.41 -5.39
C THR A 143 -1.21 25.16 -6.82
N LYS A 144 -0.36 24.16 -7.01
CA LYS A 144 0.28 23.86 -8.28
C LYS A 144 -0.06 22.44 -8.69
N ASP A 145 -0.33 22.26 -9.98
CA ASP A 145 -0.57 20.96 -10.59
C ASP A 145 0.77 20.30 -10.96
N TRP A 146 1.55 19.93 -9.95
CA TRP A 146 2.80 19.20 -10.16
C TRP A 146 2.54 17.69 -10.20
N GLU A 147 3.11 17.03 -11.21
CA GLU A 147 3.21 15.57 -11.17
C GLU A 147 4.17 15.11 -10.06
N LEU A 148 4.04 13.86 -9.63
CA LEU A 148 4.80 13.32 -8.49
C LEU A 148 6.32 13.43 -8.70
N ASP A 149 6.83 13.12 -9.89
CA ASP A 149 8.26 13.22 -10.22
C ASP A 149 8.76 14.69 -10.17
N GLU A 150 7.90 15.61 -10.61
CA GLU A 150 8.15 17.03 -10.58
C GLU A 150 8.20 17.55 -9.12
N PHE A 151 7.26 17.09 -8.29
CA PHE A 151 7.21 17.37 -6.86
C PHE A 151 8.45 16.84 -6.14
N ILE A 152 8.83 15.57 -6.34
CA ILE A 152 10.02 14.94 -5.71
C ILE A 152 11.28 15.75 -6.03
N SER A 153 11.43 16.14 -7.30
CA SER A 153 12.59 16.89 -7.76
C SER A 153 12.70 18.24 -7.06
N ARG A 154 11.60 18.99 -6.96
CA ARG A 154 11.56 20.30 -6.29
C ARG A 154 11.71 20.20 -4.78
N CYS A 155 11.08 19.20 -4.16
CA CYS A 155 11.12 18.97 -2.73
C CYS A 155 12.55 18.77 -2.24
N ALA A 156 13.35 18.03 -3.00
CA ALA A 156 14.75 17.76 -2.64
C ALA A 156 15.70 18.95 -2.91
N VAL A 157 15.42 19.77 -3.92
CA VAL A 157 16.12 21.05 -4.09
C VAL A 157 15.82 21.97 -2.90
N PHE A 158 14.56 22.02 -2.48
CA PHE A 158 14.14 22.81 -1.32
C PHE A 158 14.81 22.32 -0.02
N GLU A 159 14.87 21.01 0.22
CA GLU A 159 15.63 20.42 1.33
C GLU A 159 17.08 20.89 1.36
N THR A 160 17.76 20.83 0.21
CA THR A 160 19.17 21.29 0.09
C THR A 160 19.30 22.77 0.46
N SER A 161 18.33 23.60 0.09
CA SER A 161 18.34 25.04 0.43
C SER A 161 18.14 25.29 1.93
N ILE A 162 17.33 24.48 2.61
CA ILE A 162 17.17 24.58 4.08
C ILE A 162 18.49 24.22 4.77
N GLN A 163 19.14 23.14 4.33
CA GLN A 163 20.42 22.71 4.90
C GLN A 163 21.52 23.77 4.73
N MET A 164 21.55 24.47 3.58
CA MET A 164 22.49 25.57 3.35
C MET A 164 22.21 26.79 4.25
N ASP A 165 20.94 27.15 4.43
CA ASP A 165 20.53 28.24 5.32
C ASP A 165 20.96 27.94 6.77
N ASP A 166 20.75 26.71 7.26
CA ASP A 166 21.12 26.28 8.62
C ASP A 166 22.65 26.32 8.85
N MET A 167 23.45 26.00 7.82
CA MET A 167 24.92 26.06 7.88
C MET A 167 25.46 27.50 7.76
N SER A 168 24.71 28.39 7.08
CA SER A 168 25.10 29.79 6.84
C SER A 168 24.78 30.75 8.00
N GLY A 169 24.06 30.29 9.04
CA GLY A 169 23.81 31.04 10.28
C GLY A 169 25.05 31.45 11.09
N SER A 170 26.25 31.17 10.58
CA SER A 170 27.54 31.52 11.20
C SER A 170 28.42 32.48 10.38
N VAL A 171 28.07 32.85 9.14
CA VAL A 171 28.92 33.73 8.31
C VAL A 171 28.04 34.66 7.48
N GLY A 172 27.97 35.94 7.88
CA GLY A 172 27.37 36.97 7.03
C GLY A 172 28.23 37.20 5.80
N GLN A 173 27.64 37.16 4.61
CA GLN A 173 28.07 38.00 3.48
C GLN A 173 27.10 38.02 2.29
N ASN A 174 27.26 39.11 1.54
CA ASN A 174 26.43 39.70 0.51
C ASN A 174 26.65 39.01 -0.86
N GLU A 175 26.09 37.81 -1.07
CA GLU A 175 26.11 37.13 -2.38
C GLU A 175 24.84 37.40 -3.19
N ARG A 176 24.96 37.46 -4.53
CA ARG A 176 23.81 37.61 -5.44
C ARG A 176 22.93 36.35 -5.40
N VAL A 177 21.92 36.36 -4.56
CA VAL A 177 20.98 35.24 -4.43
C VAL A 177 19.99 35.26 -5.60
N ARG A 178 19.96 34.21 -6.43
CA ARG A 178 18.93 34.02 -7.46
C ARG A 178 17.73 33.27 -6.89
N CYS A 179 16.54 33.82 -7.07
CA CYS A 179 15.30 33.20 -6.64
C CYS A 179 14.91 32.04 -7.55
N PHE A 180 14.80 30.85 -6.97
CA PHE A 180 14.54 29.59 -7.69
C PHE A 180 13.14 29.48 -8.32
N SER A 181 12.16 30.27 -7.88
CA SER A 181 10.81 30.25 -8.48
C SER A 181 10.68 31.13 -9.71
N CYS A 182 11.18 32.37 -9.58
CA CYS A 182 10.90 33.43 -10.54
C CYS A 182 12.12 33.75 -11.41
N GLY A 183 13.26 33.11 -11.12
CA GLY A 183 14.53 33.28 -11.85
C GLY A 183 15.21 34.63 -11.63
N MET A 184 14.66 35.52 -10.79
CA MET A 184 15.21 36.87 -10.57
C MET A 184 16.28 36.89 -9.48
N ASP A 185 17.35 37.66 -9.71
CA ASP A 185 18.44 37.85 -8.76
C ASP A 185 18.06 38.82 -7.62
N GLY A 186 18.80 38.77 -6.51
CA GLY A 186 18.72 39.70 -5.38
C GLY A 186 17.83 39.29 -4.20
N HIS A 187 17.25 38.09 -4.17
CA HIS A 187 16.44 37.64 -3.03
C HIS A 187 16.34 36.11 -2.93
N HIS A 188 16.21 35.61 -1.70
CA HIS A 188 15.87 34.20 -1.44
C HIS A 188 14.41 33.92 -1.83
N TRP A 189 14.13 32.66 -2.19
CA TRP A 189 12.76 32.17 -2.46
C TRP A 189 11.75 32.62 -1.40
N LYS A 190 12.14 32.54 -0.11
CA LYS A 190 11.32 32.93 1.06
C LYS A 190 10.89 34.42 1.03
N ASN A 191 11.66 35.27 0.34
CA ASN A 191 11.44 36.71 0.23
C ASN A 191 10.94 37.11 -1.17
N CYS A 192 10.54 36.14 -2.02
CA CYS A 192 10.12 36.43 -3.38
C CYS A 192 8.72 37.03 -3.41
N THR A 193 8.63 38.31 -3.73
CA THR A 193 7.34 38.99 -3.87
C THR A 193 6.47 38.36 -4.95
N LYS A 194 7.00 37.77 -6.02
CA LYS A 194 6.19 37.07 -7.05
C LYS A 194 5.63 35.71 -6.58
N CYS A 195 6.32 35.01 -5.68
CA CYS A 195 5.86 33.73 -5.13
C CYS A 195 4.94 33.92 -3.93
N VAL A 196 5.21 34.97 -3.14
CA VAL A 196 4.50 35.31 -1.92
C VAL A 196 3.27 36.18 -2.22
N SER A 197 3.25 36.97 -3.30
CA SER A 197 2.06 37.76 -3.68
C SER A 197 0.91 36.92 -4.23
N GLY A 198 1.16 35.69 -4.69
CA GLY A 198 0.10 34.71 -4.96
C GLY A 198 -0.57 34.16 -3.70
N ILE A 199 0.00 34.39 -2.51
CA ILE A 199 -0.55 33.99 -1.21
C ILE A 199 -1.41 35.11 -0.60
N LYS A 200 -1.31 36.36 -1.09
CA LYS A 200 -2.03 37.52 -0.53
C LYS A 200 -3.33 37.88 -1.25
N MET A 201 -3.78 37.09 -2.23
CA MET A 201 -5.11 37.23 -2.83
C MET A 201 -5.84 35.89 -2.87
N ALA A 202 -6.20 35.38 -1.69
CA ALA A 202 -7.28 34.44 -1.45
C ALA A 202 -7.71 34.57 0.03
#